data_AF-A0A0S4U095-F1
#
_entry.id   AF-A0A0S4U095-F1
#
_cell.length_a   1.000
_cell.length_b   1.000
_cell.length_c   1.000
_cell.angle_alpha   90.00
_cell.angle_beta   90.00
_cell.angle_gamma   90.00
#
_symmetry.space_group_name_H-M   'P 1'
#
loop_
_entity.id
_entity.type
_entity.pdbx_description
1 polymer ?
#
loop_
_entity_poly.entity_id
_entity_poly.type
_entity_poly.pdbx_seq_one_letter_code
_entity_poly.pdbx_strand_id
1 'polypeptide(L)' 'MCIRDRARVTLELPMLNTLGLLDPGLLLAVGEGGDNWRGLVRATSIAAEWSESLTVRQTIEVERHYR' A
#
# COMPACT_ATOMS: atom_id res chain seq x y z
N MET A 1 -21.51 -19.57 9.80
CA MET A 1 -20.81 -19.14 8.57
C MET A 1 -20.41 -17.69 8.76
N CYS A 2 -19.16 -17.42 9.16
CA CYS A 2 -18.69 -16.06 9.45
C CYS A 2 -18.21 -15.43 8.14
N ILE A 3 -18.97 -14.48 7.61
CA ILE A 3 -18.55 -13.67 6.46
C ILE A 3 -17.46 -12.72 7.01
N ARG A 4 -16.20 -13.03 6.73
CA ARG A 4 -15.10 -12.09 6.98
C ARG A 4 -15.08 -11.13 5.79
N ASP A 5 -15.56 -9.91 5.97
CA ASP A 5 -15.46 -8.89 4.93
C ASP A 5 -13.98 -8.55 4.69
N ARG A 6 -13.54 -8.78 3.46
CA ARG A 6 -12.20 -8.46 2.97
C ARG A 6 -12.35 -7.60 1.74
N ALA A 7 -11.58 -6.51 1.67
CA ALA A 7 -11.44 -5.75 0.43
C ALA A 7 -9.98 -5.66 0.01
N ARG A 8 -9.79 -5.48 -1.29
CA ARG A 8 -8.51 -5.07 -1.86
C ARG A 8 -8.53 -3.56 -2.03
N VAL A 9 -7.50 -2.90 -1.52
CA VAL A 9 -7.30 -1.47 -1.65
C VAL A 9 -5.99 -1.25 -2.40
N THR A 10 -6.03 -0.43 -3.44
CA THR A 10 -4.83 -0.01 -4.17
C THR A 10 -4.38 1.34 -3.63
N LEU A 11 -3.11 1.42 -3.20
CA LEU A 11 -2.51 2.67 -2.74
C LEU A 11 -1.36 3.02 -3.69
N GLU A 12 -1.38 4.25 -4.22
CA GLU A 12 -0.27 4.81 -4.96
C GLU A 12 0.50 5.76 -4.04
N LEU A 13 1.81 5.55 -3.93
CA LEU A 13 2.69 6.26 -3.02
C LEU A 13 3.97 6.66 -3.76
N PRO A 14 4.53 7.85 -3.50
CA PRO A 14 5.89 8.14 -3.94
C PRO A 14 6.88 7.21 -3.25
N MET A 15 8.00 6.91 -3.90
CA MET A 15 9.11 6.25 -3.24
C MET A 15 9.75 7.22 -2.23
N LEU A 16 9.33 7.12 -0.97
CA LEU A 16 9.94 7.85 0.13
C LEU A 16 11.07 7.01 0.72
N ASN A 17 12.24 7.62 0.90
CA ASN A 17 13.41 6.95 1.51
C ASN A 17 13.11 6.38 2.91
N THR A 18 12.15 6.96 3.63
CA THR A 18 11.72 6.52 4.96
C THR A 18 10.80 5.31 4.95
N LEU A 19 10.02 5.12 3.88
CA LEU A 19 9.13 3.96 3.72
C LEU A 19 9.84 2.78 3.05
N GLY A 20 10.82 3.07 2.20
CA GLY A 20 11.48 2.04 1.39
C GLY A 20 10.52 1.38 0.40
N LEU A 21 10.91 0.19 -0.05
CA LEU A 21 10.07 -0.66 -0.89
C LEU A 21 9.08 -1.42 -0.01
N LEU A 22 7.80 -1.33 -0.33
CA LEU A 22 6.77 -2.09 0.35
C LEU A 22 6.59 -3.43 -0.35
N ASP A 23 7.17 -4.50 0.20
CA ASP A 23 7.14 -5.82 -0.42
C ASP A 23 5.88 -6.64 -0.10
N PRO A 24 5.45 -7.54 -1.02
CA PRO A 24 4.41 -8.51 -0.71
C PRO A 24 4.72 -9.33 0.54
N GLY A 25 3.71 -9.49 1.40
CA GLY A 25 3.86 -10.16 2.71
C GLY A 25 4.11 -9.20 3.88
N LEU A 26 4.39 -7.92 3.60
CA LEU A 26 4.56 -6.90 4.63
C LEU A 26 3.19 -6.48 5.21
N LEU A 27 3.14 -6.33 6.54
CA LEU A 27 1.97 -5.80 7.25
C LEU A 27 2.13 -4.29 7.44
N LEU A 28 1.18 -3.53 6.91
CA LEU A 28 1.13 -2.08 6.99
C LEU A 28 0.05 -1.64 7.98
N ALA A 29 0.30 -0.53 8.66
CA ALA A 29 -0.74 0.25 9.32
C ALA A 29 -0.94 1.54 8.51
N VAL A 30 -2.17 1.75 8.03
CA VAL A 30 -2.57 2.94 7.28
C VAL A 30 -3.51 3.73 8.17
N GLY A 31 -3.26 5.02 8.33
CA GLY A 31 -4.14 5.87 9.11
C GLY A 31 -3.68 7.32 9.16
N GLU A 32 -4.66 8.21 9.13
CA GLU A 32 -4.52 9.63 9.41
C GLU A 32 -5.75 10.05 10.22
N GLY A 33 -5.55 10.75 11.34
CA GLY A 33 -6.67 11.41 12.06
C GLY A 33 -7.78 10.52 12.64
N GLY A 34 -7.59 9.20 12.82
CA GLY A 34 -8.47 8.37 13.65
C GLY A 34 -9.01 7.09 13.03
N ASP A 35 -9.01 6.92 11.70
CA ASP A 35 -9.31 5.63 11.06
C ASP A 35 -8.01 4.89 10.72
N ASN A 36 -7.48 4.19 11.72
CA ASN A 36 -6.27 3.38 11.57
C ASN A 36 -6.67 1.93 11.29
N TRP A 37 -6.23 1.40 10.15
CA TRP A 37 -6.45 0.00 9.79
C TRP A 37 -5.14 -0.68 9.42
N ARG A 38 -5.14 -2.01 9.54
CA ARG A 38 -3.99 -2.84 9.19
C ARG A 38 -4.29 -3.63 7.94
N GLY A 39 -3.29 -3.76 7.08
CA GLY A 39 -3.43 -4.48 5.82
C GLY A 39 -2.19 -5.26 5.45
N LEU A 40 -2.39 -6.32 4.68
CA LEU A 40 -1.31 -7.14 4.15
C LEU A 40 -1.04 -6.75 2.70
N VAL A 41 0.21 -6.40 2.37
CA VAL A 41 0.61 -6.16 0.98
C VAL A 41 0.54 -7.47 0.20
N ARG A 42 -0.18 -7.47 -0.91
CA ARG A 42 -0.36 -8.62 -1.79
C ARG A 42 0.44 -8.49 -3.08
N ALA A 43 0.61 -7.28 -3.57
CA ALA A 43 1.35 -6.98 -4.78
C ALA A 43 1.94 -5.57 -4.72
N THR A 44 3.06 -5.38 -5.41
CA THR A 44 3.75 -4.11 -5.52
C THR A 44 4.19 -3.93 -6.97
N SER A 45 3.96 -2.74 -7.51
CA SER A 45 4.40 -2.32 -8.84
C SER A 45 5.18 -1.02 -8.71
N ILE A 46 6.29 -0.92 -9.44
CA ILE A 46 7.13 0.28 -9.48
C ILE A 46 7.05 0.88 -10.87
N ALA A 47 6.76 2.17 -10.94
CA ALA A 47 6.80 2.95 -12.17
C ALA A 47 7.79 4.10 -12.00
N ALA A 48 8.64 4.30 -13.00
CA ALA A 48 9.55 5.42 -13.06
C ALA A 48 9.26 6.23 -14.31
N GLU A 49 9.20 7.54 -14.16
CA GLU A 49 8.97 8.48 -15.26
C GLU A 49 10.06 9.55 -15.22
N TRP A 50 10.60 9.86 -16.40
CA TRP A 50 11.58 10.92 -16.57
C TRP A 50 10.94 12.07 -17.34
N SER A 51 10.74 13.20 -16.67
CA SER A 51 10.32 14.46 -17.30
C SER A 51 11.46 15.49 -17.19
N GLU A 52 11.43 16.35 -16.17
CA GLU A 52 12.53 17.26 -15.81
C GLU A 52 13.47 16.64 -14.76
N SER A 53 12.97 15.66 -14.01
CA SER A 53 13.69 14.86 -13.02
C SER A 53 13.11 13.44 -12.96
N LEU A 54 13.85 12.51 -12.34
CA LEU A 54 13.36 11.14 -12.14
C LEU A 54 12.32 11.09 -11.03
N THR A 55 11.09 10.73 -11.39
CA THR A 55 10.03 10.44 -10.42
C THR A 55 9.77 8.95 -10.36
N VAL A 56 9.85 8.37 -9.16
CA VAL A 56 9.56 6.95 -8.92
C VAL A 56 8.34 6.81 -8.02
N ARG A 57 7.34 6.09 -8.50
CA ARG A 57 6.10 5.75 -7.77
C ARG A 57 6.05 4.27 -7.49
N GLN A 58 5.50 3.92 -6.34
CA GLN A 58 5.11 2.56 -6.01
C GLN A 58 3.61 2.47 -5.84
N THR A 59 3.02 1.46 -6.46
CA THR A 59 1.60 1.13 -6.31
C THR A 59 1.51 -0.21 -5.62
N ILE A 60 0.82 -0.26 -4.47
CA ILE A 60 0.62 -1.49 -3.70
C ILE A 60 -0.84 -1.91 -3.69
N GLU A 61 -1.07 -3.21 -3.76
CA GLU A 61 -2.37 -3.80 -3.44
C GLU A 61 -2.34 -4.32 -2.00
N VAL A 62 -3.31 -3.90 -1.19
CA VAL A 62 -3.39 -4.23 0.22
C VAL A 62 -4.71 -4.93 0.51
N GLU A 63 -4.64 -6.10 1.14
CA GLU A 63 -5.81 -6.79 1.68
C GLU A 63 -6.16 -6.17 3.04
N ARG A 64 -7.31 -5.48 3.11
CA ARG A 64 -7.90 -4.96 4.36
C ARG A 64 -8.91 -5.96 4.91
N HIS A 65 -8.78 -6.27 6.19
CA HIS A 65 -9.78 -7.04 6.93
C HIS A 65 -10.68 -6.09 7.70
N TYR A 66 -11.98 -6.15 7.43
CA TYR A 66 -12.99 -5.47 8.23
C TYR A 66 -13.42 -6.41 9.37
N ARG A 67 -13.69 -5.82 10.53
CA ARG A 67 -14.22 -6.53 11.70
C ARG A 67 -15.73 -6.40 11.73
#